data_AF-A0AA36NC19-F1
#
_entry.id   AF-A0AA36NC19-F1
#
_cell.length_a   1.000
_cell.length_b   1.000
_cell.length_c   1.000
_cell.angle_alpha   90.00
_cell.angle_beta   90.00
_cell.angle_gamma   90.00
#
_symmetry.space_group_name_H-M   'P 1'
#
loop_
_entity.id
_entity.type
_entity.pdbx_description
1 polymer ?
#
loop_
_entity_poly.entity_id
_entity_poly.type
_entity_poly.pdbx_seq_one_letter_code
_entity_poly.pdbx_strand_id
1 'polypeptide(L)'
;MVPSARVTPAIAFTQPLPVASRVDSARIHLLQGLKWTAGIAVLGWGVVRLRRRTAERRIPRHSIPEDFRAAGVIFYTVAASQQIGKILLGIEERRVRLRELGLGSGSGQKRVLLFPQGKREPEDADFVATARREFVEETGDPTELAHHLQGSVESTWFPDAKMAVVFCEVPAPEADQDFPQHPQARPERPQPHRRQQARQQEKQAQQKAPLPLQPIWVEASDLRAALAGAGVVDTELGRFHLFPVTRKFFQLGDARQWLGVPGRRR
;
A
#
# COMPACT_ATOMS: atom_id res chain seq x y z
N MET A 1 -40.65 54.31 13.43
CA MET A 1 -39.34 54.96 13.49
C MET A 1 -38.45 54.35 12.42
N VAL A 2 -38.21 55.08 11.33
CA VAL A 2 -37.46 54.63 10.14
C VAL A 2 -36.10 55.34 10.17
N PRO A 3 -34.96 54.63 10.07
CA PRO A 3 -33.67 55.31 9.96
C PRO A 3 -33.43 55.77 8.52
N SER A 4 -33.28 57.08 8.37
CA SER A 4 -32.88 57.76 7.15
C SER A 4 -31.39 57.54 6.90
N ALA A 5 -31.05 56.77 5.86
CA ALA A 5 -29.68 56.54 5.44
C ALA A 5 -29.20 57.70 4.55
N ARG A 6 -28.14 58.39 5.00
CA ARG A 6 -27.45 59.43 4.23
C ARG A 6 -26.63 58.80 3.11
N VAL A 7 -26.89 59.22 1.88
CA VAL A 7 -26.10 58.88 0.69
C VAL A 7 -24.91 59.82 0.62
N THR A 8 -23.70 59.28 0.66
CA THR A 8 -22.44 60.01 0.45
C THR A 8 -22.05 59.89 -1.04
N PRO A 9 -21.74 60.98 -1.74
CA PRO A 9 -21.29 60.89 -3.13
C PRO A 9 -19.87 60.34 -3.22
N ALA A 10 -19.66 59.34 -4.07
CA ALA A 10 -18.36 58.78 -4.38
C ALA A 10 -17.58 59.76 -5.28
N ILE A 11 -16.45 60.26 -4.77
CA ILE A 11 -15.50 61.05 -5.54
C ILE A 11 -14.68 60.08 -6.38
N ALA A 12 -14.91 60.10 -7.69
CA ALA A 12 -14.15 59.32 -8.65
C ALA A 12 -12.74 59.93 -8.82
N PHE A 13 -11.74 59.29 -8.22
CA PHE A 13 -10.33 59.56 -8.52
C PHE A 13 -9.95 58.82 -9.79
N THR A 14 -9.90 59.54 -10.91
CA THR A 14 -9.33 59.06 -12.17
C THR A 14 -7.82 59.00 -12.03
N GLN A 15 -7.28 57.82 -11.71
CA GLN A 15 -5.83 57.62 -11.75
C GLN A 15 -5.35 57.53 -13.21
N PRO A 16 -4.25 58.20 -13.57
CA PRO A 16 -3.64 58.06 -14.88
C PRO A 16 -3.10 56.64 -15.05
N LEU A 17 -3.50 56.00 -16.16
CA LEU A 17 -3.02 54.67 -16.52
C LEU A 17 -1.49 54.70 -16.73
N PRO A 18 -0.73 53.80 -16.08
CA PRO A 18 0.71 53.73 -16.29
C PRO A 18 0.97 53.29 -17.74
N VAL A 19 1.64 54.16 -18.50
CA VAL A 19 2.15 53.83 -19.83
C VAL A 19 3.30 52.84 -19.64
N ALA A 20 3.01 51.56 -19.87
CA ALA A 20 4.00 50.49 -19.80
C ALA A 20 5.15 50.79 -20.77
N SER A 21 6.37 50.86 -20.22
CA SER A 21 7.56 51.11 -21.01
C SER A 21 7.81 49.92 -21.95
N ARG A 22 8.30 50.17 -23.16
CA ARG A 22 8.61 49.11 -24.16
C ARG A 22 9.59 48.05 -23.65
N VAL A 23 10.30 48.31 -22.54
CA VAL A 23 11.24 47.38 -21.91
C VAL A 23 10.53 46.27 -21.10
N ASP A 24 9.31 46.51 -20.63
CA ASP A 24 8.55 45.53 -19.82
C ASP A 24 7.93 44.41 -20.67
N SER A 25 7.64 44.70 -21.94
CA SER A 25 7.06 43.71 -22.87
C SER A 25 8.05 42.57 -23.19
N ALA A 26 9.34 42.87 -23.34
CA ALA A 26 10.36 41.86 -23.61
C ALA A 26 10.59 40.90 -22.42
N ARG A 27 10.45 41.39 -21.17
CA ARG A 27 10.56 40.55 -19.97
C ARG A 27 9.37 39.60 -19.80
N ILE A 28 8.16 40.04 -20.15
CA ILE A 28 6.96 39.19 -20.08
C ILE A 28 7.04 38.03 -21.08
N HIS A 29 7.52 38.27 -22.31
CA HIS A 29 7.67 37.20 -23.29
C HIS A 29 8.77 36.18 -22.91
N LEU A 30 9.87 36.61 -22.31
CA LEU A 30 10.94 35.70 -21.87
C LEU A 30 10.50 34.83 -20.68
N LEU A 31 9.75 35.39 -19.73
CA LEU A 31 9.18 34.65 -18.61
C LEU A 31 8.06 33.69 -19.03
N GLN A 32 7.26 34.04 -20.05
CA GLN A 32 6.27 33.12 -20.60
C GLN A 32 6.94 31.96 -21.35
N GLY A 33 7.99 32.20 -22.15
CA GLY A 33 8.75 31.14 -22.82
C GLY A 33 9.41 30.12 -21.88
N LEU A 34 9.96 30.59 -20.74
CA LEU A 34 10.52 29.71 -19.71
C LEU A 34 9.45 28.85 -19.01
N LYS A 35 8.23 29.36 -18.82
CA LYS A 35 7.12 28.59 -18.24
C LYS A 35 6.66 27.44 -19.16
N TRP A 36 6.62 27.68 -20.48
CA TRP A 36 6.24 26.64 -21.45
C TRP A 36 7.29 25.54 -21.61
N THR A 37 8.58 25.89 -21.61
CA THR A 37 9.67 24.90 -21.72
C THR A 37 9.81 24.05 -20.45
N ALA A 38 9.62 24.63 -19.25
CA ALA A 38 9.56 23.86 -18.01
C ALA A 38 8.35 22.92 -17.98
N GLY A 39 7.17 23.36 -18.46
CA GLY A 39 5.96 22.51 -18.54
C GLY A 39 6.13 21.31 -19.47
N ILE A 40 6.74 21.50 -20.65
CA ILE A 40 6.99 20.42 -21.61
C ILE A 40 8.05 19.45 -21.11
N ALA A 41 9.08 19.93 -20.41
CA ALA A 41 10.10 19.07 -19.80
C ALA A 41 9.52 18.20 -18.67
N VAL A 42 8.63 18.75 -17.83
CA VAL A 42 7.97 17.99 -16.75
C VAL A 42 7.00 16.93 -17.31
N LEU A 43 6.21 17.27 -18.34
CA LEU A 43 5.31 16.32 -19.00
C LEU A 43 6.10 15.24 -19.77
N GLY A 44 7.17 15.61 -20.47
CA GLY A 44 8.04 14.67 -21.18
C GLY A 44 8.77 13.71 -20.25
N TRP A 45 9.25 14.18 -19.08
CA TRP A 45 9.95 13.32 -18.14
C TRP A 45 9.02 12.35 -17.40
N GLY A 46 7.78 12.76 -17.10
CA GLY A 46 6.75 11.88 -16.56
C GLY A 46 6.42 10.72 -17.49
N VAL A 47 6.25 11.00 -18.79
CA VAL A 47 5.93 9.97 -19.81
C VAL A 47 7.13 9.05 -20.10
N VAL A 48 8.36 9.56 -20.10
CA VAL A 48 9.57 8.75 -20.35
C VAL A 48 9.91 7.83 -19.17
N ARG A 49 9.56 8.19 -17.93
CA ARG A 49 9.78 7.31 -16.77
C ARG A 49 8.74 6.21 -16.63
N LEU A 50 7.48 6.49 -17.01
CA LEU A 50 6.43 5.46 -17.09
C LEU A 50 6.74 4.38 -18.13
N ARG A 51 7.53 4.70 -19.17
CA ARG A 51 7.90 3.75 -20.24
C ARG A 51 9.21 2.99 -20.05
N ARG A 52 10.06 3.34 -19.06
CA ARG A 52 11.40 2.73 -18.89
C ARG A 52 11.49 1.57 -17.89
N ARG A 53 10.38 1.21 -17.26
CA ARG A 53 10.20 -0.01 -16.45
C ARG A 53 8.82 -0.49 -16.85
N THR A 54 8.68 -1.39 -17.81
CA THR A 54 8.91 -2.82 -17.62
C THR A 54 9.21 -3.39 -19.01
N ALA A 55 10.44 -3.84 -19.28
CA ALA A 55 10.61 -4.78 -20.39
C ALA A 55 9.70 -5.96 -20.04
N GLU A 56 8.63 -6.15 -20.81
CA GLU A 56 7.57 -7.15 -20.60
C GLU A 56 8.17 -8.48 -20.15
N ARG A 57 8.31 -8.67 -18.84
CA ARG A 57 8.55 -9.99 -18.26
C ARG A 57 7.19 -10.64 -18.13
N ARG A 58 6.53 -10.83 -19.27
CA ARG A 58 5.39 -11.73 -19.38
C ARG A 58 5.85 -13.04 -18.76
N ILE A 59 5.10 -13.47 -17.77
CA ILE A 59 5.32 -14.73 -17.04
C ILE A 59 5.65 -15.79 -18.08
N PRO A 60 6.84 -16.43 -18.02
CA PRO A 60 7.17 -17.48 -18.97
C PRO A 60 6.03 -18.49 -18.96
N ARG A 61 5.35 -18.66 -20.11
CA ARG A 61 4.22 -19.59 -20.23
C ARG A 61 4.62 -21.05 -19.96
N HIS A 62 5.91 -21.31 -19.80
CA HIS A 62 6.46 -22.63 -19.53
C HIS A 62 6.61 -22.90 -18.04
N SER A 63 5.69 -23.77 -17.57
CA SER A 63 5.76 -24.69 -16.44
C SER A 63 6.26 -24.15 -15.09
N ILE A 64 5.64 -23.10 -14.55
CA ILE A 64 5.58 -23.00 -13.09
C ILE A 64 4.68 -24.16 -12.64
N PRO A 65 5.19 -25.16 -11.89
CA PRO A 65 4.36 -26.26 -11.45
C PRO A 65 3.21 -25.69 -10.61
N GLU A 66 2.03 -26.28 -10.78
CA GLU A 66 0.78 -25.74 -10.21
C GLU A 66 0.87 -25.55 -8.69
N ASP A 67 1.58 -26.45 -8.01
CA ASP A 67 1.83 -26.37 -6.56
C ASP A 67 2.67 -25.17 -6.10
N PHE A 68 3.35 -24.51 -7.02
CA PHE A 68 4.16 -23.32 -6.73
C PHE A 68 3.52 -22.03 -7.25
N ARG A 69 2.27 -22.07 -7.70
CA ARG A 69 1.55 -20.86 -8.13
C ARG A 69 0.92 -20.17 -6.93
N ALA A 70 1.71 -19.38 -6.21
CA ALA A 70 1.15 -18.42 -5.25
C ALA A 70 0.95 -17.05 -5.92
N ALA A 71 -0.02 -16.28 -5.43
CA ALA A 71 -0.17 -14.88 -5.77
C ALA A 71 -0.37 -14.04 -4.51
N GLY A 72 0.11 -12.80 -4.53
CA GLY A 72 -0.17 -11.82 -3.50
C GLY A 72 -0.39 -10.43 -4.08
N VAL A 73 -0.98 -9.55 -3.27
CA VAL A 73 -1.23 -8.16 -3.66
C VAL A 73 -0.48 -7.21 -2.73
N ILE A 74 0.06 -6.14 -3.31
CA ILE A 74 0.64 -5.02 -2.57
C ILE A 74 -0.03 -3.75 -3.07
N PHE A 75 -0.91 -3.19 -2.24
CA PHE A 75 -1.43 -1.85 -2.45
C PHE A 75 -0.42 -0.83 -1.96
N TYR A 76 -0.24 0.25 -2.73
CA TYR A 76 0.71 1.30 -2.38
C TYR A 76 0.23 2.66 -2.86
N THR A 77 0.71 3.72 -2.24
CA THR A 77 0.50 5.09 -2.72
C THR A 77 1.79 5.65 -3.30
N VAL A 78 1.65 6.63 -4.20
CA VAL A 78 2.78 7.41 -4.71
C VAL A 78 2.72 8.81 -4.11
N ALA A 79 3.80 9.20 -3.40
CA ALA A 79 3.96 10.54 -2.85
C ALA A 79 4.18 11.58 -3.96
N ALA A 80 4.04 12.87 -3.62
CA ALA A 80 4.30 13.97 -4.55
C ALA A 80 5.72 13.93 -5.17
N SER A 81 6.69 13.34 -4.47
CA SER A 81 8.06 13.13 -4.93
C SER A 81 8.21 12.01 -5.98
N GLN A 82 7.12 11.39 -6.43
CA GLN A 82 7.11 10.23 -7.32
C GLN A 82 7.85 9.01 -6.74
N GLN A 83 7.89 8.92 -5.41
CA GLN A 83 8.36 7.75 -4.67
C GLN A 83 7.16 7.07 -4.01
N ILE A 84 7.31 5.78 -3.70
CA ILE A 84 6.31 5.07 -2.91
C ILE A 84 6.20 5.76 -1.54
N GLY A 85 4.97 6.18 -1.21
CA GLY A 85 4.62 6.84 0.04
C GLY A 85 4.30 5.81 1.11
N LYS A 86 3.13 5.18 1.00
CA LYS A 86 2.61 4.17 1.93
C LYS A 86 2.44 2.82 1.24
N ILE A 87 2.47 1.74 2.01
CA ILE A 87 2.21 0.37 1.56
C ILE A 87 1.22 -0.28 2.51
N LEU A 88 0.19 -0.92 1.97
CA LEU A 88 -0.76 -1.67 2.76
C LEU A 88 -0.15 -3.00 3.18
N LEU A 89 -0.09 -3.23 4.49
CA LEU A 89 0.25 -4.51 5.09
C LEU A 89 -0.87 -4.92 6.05
N GLY A 90 -0.75 -6.13 6.57
CA GLY A 90 -1.67 -6.77 7.47
C GLY A 90 -1.01 -7.17 8.77
N ILE A 91 -1.68 -6.93 9.88
CA ILE A 91 -1.28 -7.43 11.18
C ILE A 91 -1.99 -8.76 11.43
N GLU A 92 -1.21 -9.80 11.65
CA GLU A 92 -1.71 -11.14 12.01
C GLU A 92 -0.92 -11.70 13.20
N GLU A 93 -1.58 -12.47 14.06
CA GLU A 93 -0.91 -13.26 15.10
C GLU A 93 -0.53 -14.63 14.54
N ARG A 94 0.77 -14.91 14.42
CA ARG A 94 1.28 -16.19 13.92
C ARG A 94 2.27 -16.84 14.88
N ARG A 95 2.26 -18.17 14.87
CA ARG A 95 3.30 -18.97 15.49
C ARG A 95 4.54 -18.95 14.60
N VAL A 96 5.56 -18.26 15.04
CA VAL A 96 6.81 -18.05 14.29
C VAL A 96 8.00 -18.65 15.03
N ARG A 97 9.03 -19.05 14.27
CA ARG A 97 10.31 -19.43 14.85
C ARG A 97 11.04 -18.17 15.30
N LEU A 98 11.36 -18.05 16.58
CA LEU A 98 11.94 -16.82 17.15
C LEU A 98 13.26 -16.43 16.49
N ARG A 99 14.03 -17.42 16.01
CA ARG A 99 15.29 -17.21 15.29
C ARG A 99 15.11 -16.43 13.98
N GLU A 100 13.98 -16.61 13.30
CA GLU A 100 13.69 -15.93 12.03
C GLU A 100 13.35 -14.44 12.26
N LEU A 101 12.94 -14.10 13.48
CA LEU A 101 12.73 -12.73 13.95
C LEU A 101 13.93 -12.13 14.67
N GLY A 102 15.02 -12.88 14.86
CA GLY A 102 16.18 -12.44 15.65
C GLY A 102 15.92 -12.39 17.17
N LEU A 103 14.94 -13.14 17.68
CA LEU A 103 14.50 -13.13 19.09
C LEU A 103 14.98 -14.37 19.88
N GLY A 104 16.02 -15.06 19.42
CA GLY A 104 16.56 -16.27 20.07
C GLY A 104 16.02 -17.60 19.52
N SER A 105 16.03 -18.66 20.33
CA SER A 105 15.63 -20.02 19.93
C SER A 105 14.16 -20.34 20.24
N GLY A 106 13.58 -21.33 19.55
CA GLY A 106 12.22 -21.83 19.81
C GLY A 106 11.15 -21.25 18.89
N SER A 107 9.89 -21.41 19.30
CA SER A 107 8.71 -20.89 18.58
C SER A 107 7.79 -20.15 19.53
N GLY A 108 7.14 -19.07 19.10
CA GLY A 108 6.14 -18.36 19.90
C GLY A 108 5.09 -17.69 19.03
N GLN A 109 3.96 -17.33 19.65
CA GLN A 109 2.95 -16.48 19.01
C GLN A 109 3.46 -15.04 18.98
N LYS A 110 3.41 -14.40 17.81
CA LYS A 110 3.84 -13.02 17.60
C LYS A 110 2.89 -12.33 16.63
N ARG A 111 2.61 -11.05 16.89
CA ARG A 111 1.98 -10.17 15.91
C ARG A 111 3.02 -9.76 14.88
N VAL A 112 2.74 -10.03 13.61
CA VAL A 112 3.65 -9.80 12.49
C VAL A 112 2.95 -9.02 11.38
N LEU A 113 3.74 -8.31 10.57
CA LEU A 113 3.30 -7.66 9.36
C LEU A 113 3.54 -8.56 8.14
N LEU A 114 2.51 -8.76 7.33
CA LEU A 114 2.58 -9.45 6.04
C LEU A 114 1.66 -8.77 5.02
N PHE A 115 1.79 -9.11 3.74
CA PHE A 115 0.78 -8.72 2.74
C PHE A 115 -0.03 -9.95 2.34
N PRO A 116 -1.31 -9.79 1.97
CA PRO A 116 -2.16 -10.92 1.61
C PRO A 116 -1.63 -11.69 0.41
N GLN A 117 -1.57 -13.01 0.57
CA GLN A 117 -1.03 -13.92 -0.42
C GLN A 117 -1.52 -15.34 -0.17
N GLY A 118 -1.71 -16.10 -1.23
CA GLY A 118 -2.10 -17.50 -1.12
C GLY A 118 -1.90 -18.31 -2.38
N LYS A 119 -2.33 -19.56 -2.32
CA LYS A 119 -2.17 -20.51 -3.43
C LYS A 119 -3.25 -20.22 -4.46
N ARG A 120 -2.87 -20.30 -5.74
CA ARG A 120 -3.81 -20.27 -6.84
C ARG A 120 -4.72 -21.49 -6.80
N GLU A 121 -6.01 -21.23 -6.94
CA GLU A 121 -7.06 -22.24 -7.05
C GLU A 121 -7.46 -22.46 -8.51
N PRO A 122 -8.02 -23.63 -8.87
CA PRO A 122 -8.44 -23.93 -10.25
C PRO A 122 -9.45 -22.93 -10.83
N GLU A 123 -10.31 -22.36 -10.00
CA GLU A 123 -11.31 -21.33 -10.32
C GLU A 123 -10.71 -19.95 -10.62
N ASP A 124 -9.47 -19.70 -10.18
CA ASP A 124 -8.81 -18.43 -10.41
C ASP A 124 -8.38 -18.30 -11.89
N ALA A 125 -9.01 -17.38 -12.61
CA ALA A 125 -8.72 -17.12 -14.02
C ALA A 125 -7.23 -16.82 -14.27
N ASP A 126 -6.60 -16.05 -13.39
CA ASP A 126 -5.19 -15.69 -13.43
C ASP A 126 -4.65 -15.35 -12.03
N PHE A 127 -3.42 -14.82 -11.95
CA PHE A 127 -2.81 -14.42 -10.67
C PHE A 127 -3.46 -13.18 -10.04
N VAL A 128 -4.14 -12.33 -10.83
CA VAL A 128 -4.87 -11.17 -10.30
C VAL A 128 -6.14 -11.64 -9.61
N ALA A 129 -6.85 -12.61 -10.20
CA ALA A 129 -7.99 -13.28 -9.57
C ALA A 129 -7.60 -13.93 -8.23
N THR A 130 -6.50 -14.69 -8.20
CA THR A 130 -5.97 -15.28 -6.95
C THR A 130 -5.65 -14.18 -5.93
N ALA A 131 -4.87 -13.17 -6.30
CA ALA A 131 -4.47 -12.12 -5.36
C ALA A 131 -5.68 -11.33 -4.80
N ARG A 132 -6.71 -11.10 -5.63
CA ARG A 132 -7.96 -10.48 -5.22
C ARG A 132 -8.76 -11.35 -4.25
N ARG A 133 -8.93 -12.65 -4.55
CA ARG A 133 -9.64 -13.60 -3.68
C ARG A 133 -8.97 -13.66 -2.31
N GLU A 134 -7.66 -13.89 -2.27
CA GLU A 134 -6.88 -13.96 -1.03
C GLU A 134 -6.97 -12.66 -0.22
N PHE A 135 -6.93 -11.50 -0.87
CA PHE A 135 -7.12 -10.22 -0.18
C PHE A 135 -8.51 -10.09 0.47
N VAL A 136 -9.57 -10.43 -0.26
CA VAL A 136 -10.94 -10.35 0.25
C VAL A 136 -11.17 -11.37 1.37
N GLU A 137 -10.69 -12.60 1.22
CA GLU A 137 -10.84 -13.66 2.22
C GLU A 137 -10.04 -13.39 3.49
N GLU A 138 -8.80 -12.90 3.37
CA GLU A 138 -7.95 -12.63 4.53
C GLU A 138 -8.36 -11.35 5.27
N THR A 139 -8.81 -10.30 4.56
CA THR A 139 -9.08 -8.99 5.18
C THR A 139 -10.57 -8.69 5.41
N GLY A 140 -11.46 -9.34 4.66
CA GLY A 140 -12.86 -8.94 4.54
C GLY A 140 -13.07 -7.67 3.70
N ASP A 141 -12.01 -7.13 3.09
CA ASP A 141 -11.99 -5.91 2.27
C ASP A 141 -12.76 -4.71 2.87
N PRO A 142 -12.38 -4.26 4.08
CA PRO A 142 -13.14 -3.23 4.81
C PRO A 142 -13.07 -1.83 4.16
N THR A 143 -12.16 -1.63 3.21
CA THR A 143 -11.94 -0.37 2.48
C THR A 143 -12.29 -0.47 1.01
N GLU A 144 -12.92 -1.58 0.61
CA GLU A 144 -13.30 -1.87 -0.78
C GLU A 144 -12.13 -1.84 -1.78
N LEU A 145 -10.87 -1.92 -1.33
CA LEU A 145 -9.68 -1.76 -2.19
C LEU A 145 -9.58 -2.85 -3.26
N ALA A 146 -10.30 -3.97 -3.10
CA ALA A 146 -10.37 -4.99 -4.14
C ALA A 146 -10.96 -4.48 -5.46
N HIS A 147 -11.65 -3.33 -5.47
CA HIS A 147 -12.12 -2.71 -6.71
C HIS A 147 -10.97 -2.21 -7.61
N HIS A 148 -9.83 -1.80 -7.04
CA HIS A 148 -8.65 -1.38 -7.80
C HIS A 148 -7.95 -2.54 -8.51
N LEU A 149 -8.29 -3.78 -8.16
CA LEU A 149 -7.81 -4.99 -8.85
C LEU A 149 -8.67 -5.37 -10.06
N GLN A 150 -9.68 -4.57 -10.39
CA GLN A 150 -10.48 -4.75 -11.59
C GLN A 150 -9.78 -4.12 -12.81
N GLY A 151 -9.87 -4.78 -13.96
CA GLY A 151 -9.29 -4.29 -15.22
C GLY A 151 -7.91 -4.85 -15.52
N SER A 152 -7.12 -4.10 -16.31
CA SER A 152 -5.83 -4.54 -16.82
C SER A 152 -4.68 -4.27 -15.84
N VAL A 153 -4.77 -4.83 -14.63
CA VAL A 153 -3.68 -4.77 -13.65
C VAL A 153 -2.65 -5.85 -13.97
N GLU A 154 -1.37 -5.46 -14.04
CA GLU A 154 -0.30 -6.42 -14.34
C GLU A 154 0.19 -7.13 -13.07
N SER A 155 0.54 -8.40 -13.23
CA SER A 155 1.23 -9.19 -12.20
C SER A 155 2.69 -9.43 -12.61
N THR A 156 3.59 -9.42 -11.63
CA THR A 156 5.01 -9.70 -11.84
C THR A 156 5.40 -10.99 -11.14
N TRP A 157 6.03 -11.92 -11.86
CA TRP A 157 6.52 -13.17 -11.29
C TRP A 157 7.88 -13.00 -10.59
N PHE A 158 7.96 -13.42 -9.33
CA PHE A 158 9.18 -13.45 -8.53
C PHE A 158 9.64 -14.89 -8.33
N PRO A 159 10.59 -15.40 -9.14
CA PRO A 159 10.98 -16.81 -9.13
C PRO A 159 11.56 -17.27 -7.78
N ASP A 160 12.35 -16.43 -7.12
CA ASP A 160 12.96 -16.73 -5.82
C ASP A 160 11.91 -16.80 -4.69
N ALA A 161 10.79 -16.09 -4.84
CA ALA A 161 9.65 -16.18 -3.93
C ALA A 161 8.64 -17.26 -4.35
N LYS A 162 8.76 -17.80 -5.57
CA LYS A 162 7.77 -18.68 -6.19
C LYS A 162 6.34 -18.11 -6.11
N MET A 163 6.22 -16.83 -6.46
CA MET A 163 4.96 -16.09 -6.30
C MET A 163 4.84 -15.00 -7.36
N ALA A 164 3.63 -14.81 -7.88
CA ALA A 164 3.26 -13.61 -8.61
C ALA A 164 2.82 -12.51 -7.64
N VAL A 165 3.25 -11.28 -7.84
CA VAL A 165 2.79 -10.14 -7.04
C VAL A 165 2.12 -9.12 -7.94
N VAL A 166 0.93 -8.70 -7.53
CA VAL A 166 0.16 -7.62 -8.14
C VAL A 166 0.47 -6.34 -7.37
N PHE A 167 1.05 -5.36 -8.06
CA PHE A 167 1.30 -4.03 -7.49
C PHE A 167 0.16 -3.12 -7.90
N CYS A 168 -0.60 -2.63 -6.93
CA CYS A 168 -1.80 -1.84 -7.16
C CYS A 168 -1.61 -0.44 -6.55
N GLU A 169 -1.54 0.58 -7.40
CA GLU A 169 -1.47 1.97 -6.93
C GLU A 169 -2.85 2.43 -6.47
N VAL A 170 -2.92 2.99 -5.27
CA VAL A 170 -4.14 3.53 -4.66
C VAL A 170 -3.97 5.05 -4.51
N PRO A 171 -5.00 5.86 -4.82
CA PRO A 171 -4.97 7.29 -4.57
C PRO A 171 -4.66 7.59 -3.10
N ALA A 172 -3.72 8.51 -2.84
CA ALA A 172 -3.35 8.89 -1.48
C ALA A 172 -4.55 9.24 -0.56
N PRO A 173 -5.58 9.97 -1.03
CA PRO A 173 -6.76 10.27 -0.20
C PRO A 173 -7.54 9.04 0.27
N GLU A 174 -7.50 7.92 -0.47
CA GLU A 174 -8.14 6.67 -0.05
C GLU A 174 -7.29 5.93 0.99
N ALA A 175 -5.98 6.05 0.92
CA ALA A 175 -5.07 5.47 1.92
C ALA A 175 -5.05 6.24 3.25
N ASP A 176 -5.55 7.48 3.27
CA ASP A 176 -5.70 8.29 4.48
C ASP A 176 -7.04 8.03 5.19
N GLN A 177 -7.90 7.18 4.63
CA GLN A 177 -9.14 6.77 5.31
C GLN A 177 -8.82 5.78 6.42
N ASP A 178 -9.35 6.05 7.62
CA ASP A 178 -9.25 5.12 8.74
C ASP A 178 -9.95 3.81 8.38
N PHE A 179 -9.29 2.68 8.67
CA PHE A 179 -9.95 1.39 8.56
C PHE A 179 -11.13 1.33 9.55
N PRO A 180 -12.34 0.95 9.10
CA PRO A 180 -13.45 0.71 10.01
C PRO A 180 -12.99 -0.22 11.11
N GLN A 181 -12.96 0.28 12.35
CA GLN A 181 -12.62 -0.56 13.49
C GLN A 181 -13.77 -1.55 13.65
N HIS A 182 -13.59 -2.77 13.16
CA HIS A 182 -14.55 -3.83 13.43
C HIS A 182 -14.65 -3.94 14.95
N PRO A 183 -15.83 -3.72 15.55
CA PRO A 183 -15.98 -3.87 16.99
C PRO A 183 -15.58 -5.30 17.30
N GLN A 184 -14.43 -5.48 17.98
CA GLN A 184 -13.97 -6.79 18.37
C GLN A 184 -15.11 -7.44 19.12
N ALA A 185 -15.72 -8.47 18.52
CA ALA A 185 -16.83 -9.17 19.11
C ALA A 185 -16.38 -9.60 20.51
N ARG A 186 -16.92 -8.93 21.54
CA ARG A 186 -16.57 -9.26 22.92
C ARG A 186 -16.91 -10.74 23.07
N PRO A 187 -15.96 -11.60 23.46
CA PRO A 187 -16.26 -13.00 23.65
C PRO A 187 -17.43 -13.10 24.63
N GLU A 188 -18.57 -13.61 24.15
CA GLU A 188 -19.74 -13.80 25.00
C GLU A 188 -19.30 -14.63 26.21
N ARG A 189 -19.59 -14.13 27.41
CA ARG A 189 -19.21 -14.83 28.64
C ARG A 189 -19.87 -16.21 28.60
N PRO A 190 -19.10 -17.31 28.65
CA PRO A 190 -19.68 -18.65 28.55
C PRO A 190 -20.65 -18.89 29.70
N GLN A 191 -21.90 -19.25 29.38
CA GLN A 191 -22.91 -19.57 30.38
C GLN A 191 -22.51 -20.82 31.19
N PRO A 192 -22.69 -20.81 32.52
CA PRO A 192 -22.09 -21.80 33.43
C PRO A 192 -22.62 -23.24 33.31
N HIS A 193 -23.76 -23.48 32.65
CA HIS A 193 -24.48 -24.76 32.71
C HIS A 193 -24.09 -25.79 31.63
N ARG A 194 -23.22 -25.45 30.68
CA ARG A 194 -22.83 -26.32 29.54
C ARG A 194 -21.40 -26.90 29.63
N ARG A 195 -20.81 -26.92 30.84
CA ARG A 195 -19.35 -27.06 31.06
C ARG A 195 -18.68 -28.38 30.66
N GLN A 196 -19.40 -29.50 30.51
CA GLN A 196 -18.75 -30.80 30.30
C GLN A 196 -18.72 -31.26 28.83
N GLN A 197 -19.78 -31.05 28.05
CA GLN A 197 -19.75 -31.31 26.60
C GLN A 197 -18.99 -30.21 25.82
N ALA A 198 -18.90 -28.99 26.38
CA ALA A 198 -18.17 -27.89 25.77
C ALA A 198 -16.66 -28.15 25.66
N ARG A 199 -16.01 -28.88 26.57
CA ARG A 199 -14.53 -28.98 26.58
C ARG A 199 -13.94 -29.75 25.39
N GLN A 200 -14.65 -30.72 24.82
CA GLN A 200 -14.20 -31.44 23.62
C GLN A 200 -14.51 -30.64 22.34
N GLN A 201 -15.69 -30.02 22.26
CA GLN A 201 -16.04 -29.11 21.16
C GLN A 201 -15.17 -27.85 21.16
N GLU A 202 -14.75 -27.37 22.33
CA GLU A 202 -13.90 -26.19 22.48
C GLU A 202 -12.46 -26.45 22.03
N LYS A 203 -11.92 -27.67 22.19
CA LYS A 203 -10.63 -28.03 21.59
C LYS A 203 -10.67 -28.10 20.06
N GLN A 204 -11.82 -28.46 19.47
CA GLN A 204 -12.00 -28.47 18.02
C GLN A 204 -12.36 -27.07 17.48
N ALA A 205 -13.19 -26.30 18.18
CA ALA A 205 -13.56 -24.92 17.83
C ALA A 205 -12.47 -23.89 18.17
N GLN A 206 -11.49 -24.22 19.02
CA GLN A 206 -10.26 -23.45 19.20
C GLN A 206 -9.26 -23.64 18.05
N GLN A 207 -9.59 -24.44 17.02
CA GLN A 207 -9.22 -24.08 15.64
C GLN A 207 -10.09 -22.87 15.22
N LYS A 208 -10.00 -21.82 16.04
CA LYS A 208 -10.75 -20.58 15.93
C LYS A 208 -10.45 -20.09 14.52
N ALA A 209 -11.50 -19.84 13.73
CA ALA A 209 -11.35 -19.24 12.42
C ALA A 209 -10.32 -18.10 12.56
N PRO A 210 -9.24 -18.11 11.75
CA PRO A 210 -8.19 -17.11 11.88
C PRO A 210 -8.86 -15.74 11.86
N LEU A 211 -8.51 -14.91 12.85
CA LEU A 211 -9.02 -13.55 12.85
C LEU A 211 -8.61 -12.91 11.52
N PRO A 212 -9.51 -12.13 10.89
CA PRO A 212 -9.16 -11.46 9.65
C PRO A 212 -7.91 -10.62 9.88
N LEU A 213 -7.03 -10.65 8.89
CA LEU A 213 -5.82 -9.84 8.83
C LEU A 213 -6.22 -8.38 8.97
N GLN A 214 -5.69 -7.70 9.99
CA GLN A 214 -6.03 -6.31 10.25
C GLN A 214 -5.20 -5.42 9.31
N PRO A 215 -5.80 -4.79 8.29
CA PRO A 215 -5.06 -3.96 7.35
C PRO A 215 -4.50 -2.71 8.05
N ILE A 216 -3.32 -2.27 7.60
CA ILE A 216 -2.64 -1.07 8.09
C ILE A 216 -1.76 -0.48 6.98
N TRP A 217 -1.85 0.83 6.80
CA TRP A 217 -0.93 1.57 5.94
C TRP A 217 0.39 1.82 6.67
N VAL A 218 1.49 1.39 6.05
CA VAL A 218 2.85 1.53 6.58
C VAL A 218 3.63 2.51 5.71
N GLU A 219 4.30 3.47 6.34
CA GLU A 219 5.20 4.39 5.64
C GLU A 219 6.35 3.62 4.98
N ALA A 220 6.58 3.88 3.69
CA ALA A 220 7.64 3.20 2.95
C ALA A 220 9.04 3.57 3.45
N SER A 221 9.21 4.72 4.10
CA SER A 221 10.47 5.06 4.81
C SER A 221 10.74 4.08 5.95
N ASP A 222 9.73 3.76 6.74
CA ASP A 222 9.86 2.91 7.92
C ASP A 222 10.06 1.46 7.52
N LEU A 223 9.37 1.01 6.47
CA LEU A 223 9.63 -0.30 5.87
C LEU A 223 11.06 -0.40 5.33
N ARG A 224 11.56 0.62 4.63
CA ARG A 224 12.96 0.67 4.15
C ARG A 224 13.96 0.58 5.31
N ALA A 225 13.73 1.34 6.38
CA ALA A 225 14.56 1.31 7.59
C ALA A 225 14.54 -0.07 8.26
N ALA A 226 13.35 -0.67 8.40
CA ALA A 226 13.17 -2.01 8.94
C ALA A 226 13.94 -3.08 8.15
N LEU A 227 13.89 -3.00 6.81
CA LEU A 227 14.59 -3.93 5.92
C LEU A 227 16.11 -3.79 5.96
N ALA A 228 16.63 -2.61 6.34
CA ALA A 228 18.05 -2.38 6.58
C ALA A 228 18.51 -2.91 7.95
N GLY A 229 17.60 -2.99 8.93
CA GLY A 229 17.88 -3.40 10.30
C GLY A 229 17.26 -4.74 10.70
N ALA A 230 16.60 -4.74 11.86
CA ALA A 230 16.06 -5.93 12.52
C ALA A 230 14.78 -6.50 11.88
N GLY A 231 14.21 -5.83 10.87
CA GLY A 231 12.92 -6.21 10.29
C GLY A 231 11.74 -5.89 11.20
N VAL A 232 11.83 -4.78 11.94
CA VAL A 232 10.77 -4.28 12.83
C VAL A 232 10.30 -2.94 12.32
N VAL A 233 8.99 -2.77 12.20
CA VAL A 233 8.32 -1.55 11.73
C VAL A 233 7.50 -0.99 12.89
N ASP A 234 7.64 0.31 13.12
CA ASP A 234 6.81 1.05 14.07
C ASP A 234 5.61 1.63 13.30
N THR A 235 4.41 1.46 13.85
CA THR A 235 3.15 1.96 13.28
C THR A 235 2.31 2.59 14.38
N GLU A 236 1.19 3.23 14.01
CA GLU A 236 0.23 3.79 14.97
C GLU A 236 -0.39 2.73 15.92
N LEU A 237 -0.45 1.47 15.48
CA LEU A 237 -1.00 0.36 16.28
C LEU A 237 0.05 -0.36 17.14
N GLY A 238 1.32 0.07 17.04
CA GLY A 238 2.43 -0.47 17.82
C GLY A 238 3.59 -0.94 16.95
N ARG A 239 4.39 -1.84 17.51
CA ARG A 239 5.65 -2.28 16.92
C ARG A 239 5.57 -3.73 16.48
N PHE A 240 5.84 -3.98 15.20
CA PHE A 240 5.60 -5.27 14.58
C PHE A 240 6.81 -5.77 13.81
N HIS A 241 7.06 -7.09 13.87
CA HIS A 241 8.07 -7.73 13.04
C HIS A 241 7.50 -8.03 11.66
N LEU A 242 8.30 -7.86 10.60
CA LEU A 242 7.95 -8.41 9.29
C LEU A 242 7.95 -9.93 9.34
N PHE A 243 6.88 -10.55 8.83
CA PHE A 243 6.82 -11.99 8.67
C PHE A 243 7.95 -12.47 7.75
N PRO A 244 8.62 -13.62 8.02
CA PRO A 244 9.81 -14.02 7.28
C PRO A 244 9.63 -14.11 5.76
N VAL A 245 8.46 -14.53 5.27
CA VAL A 245 8.17 -14.58 3.82
C VAL A 245 8.12 -13.17 3.24
N THR A 246 7.35 -12.27 3.86
CA THR A 246 7.26 -10.86 3.48
C THR A 246 8.62 -10.15 3.50
N ARG A 247 9.41 -10.38 4.56
CA ARG A 247 10.77 -9.84 4.67
C ARG A 247 11.67 -10.34 3.54
N LYS A 248 11.64 -11.64 3.23
CA LYS A 248 12.44 -12.23 2.14
C LYS A 248 12.01 -11.68 0.78
N PHE A 249 10.71 -11.53 0.54
CA PHE A 249 10.18 -10.93 -0.68
C PHE A 249 10.75 -9.52 -0.90
N PHE A 250 10.64 -8.63 0.09
CA PHE A 250 11.18 -7.27 -0.02
C PHE A 250 12.72 -7.20 -0.04
N GLN A 251 13.42 -8.32 0.17
CA GLN A 251 14.86 -8.43 0.00
C GLN A 251 15.27 -8.87 -1.42
N LEU A 252 14.33 -9.29 -2.27
CA LEU A 252 14.60 -9.60 -3.68
C LEU A 252 15.01 -8.34 -4.43
N GLY A 253 15.91 -8.47 -5.40
CA GLY A 253 16.50 -7.32 -6.13
C GLY A 253 15.44 -6.40 -6.74
N ASP A 254 14.48 -6.99 -7.45
CA ASP A 254 13.41 -6.25 -8.14
C ASP A 254 12.46 -5.57 -7.14
N ALA A 255 12.08 -6.26 -6.05
CA ALA A 255 11.24 -5.69 -5.00
C ALA A 255 11.95 -4.58 -4.21
N ARG A 256 13.25 -4.73 -3.93
CA ARG A 256 14.09 -3.68 -3.33
C ARG A 256 14.18 -2.45 -4.22
N GLN A 257 14.41 -2.66 -5.51
CA GLN A 257 14.52 -1.57 -6.48
C GLN A 257 13.19 -0.82 -6.62
N TRP A 258 12.07 -1.55 -6.67
CA TRP A 258 10.73 -0.97 -6.65
C TRP A 258 10.50 -0.13 -5.39
N LEU A 259 10.84 -0.68 -4.22
CA LEU A 259 10.72 0.00 -2.92
C LEU A 259 11.70 1.18 -2.74
N GLY A 260 12.68 1.36 -3.64
CA GLY A 260 13.71 2.37 -3.50
C GLY A 260 14.69 2.08 -2.35
N VAL A 261 14.88 0.81 -2.00
CA VAL A 261 15.93 0.37 -1.06
C VAL A 261 17.27 0.33 -1.83
N PRO A 262 18.33 0.99 -1.35
CA PRO A 262 19.64 0.91 -1.97
C PRO A 262 20.11 -0.54 -2.13
N GLY A 263 20.62 -0.88 -3.30
CA GLY A 263 21.25 -2.19 -3.54
C GLY A 263 22.44 -2.38 -2.59
N ARG A 264 22.62 -3.60 -2.06
CA ARG A 264 23.89 -3.94 -1.43
C ARG A 264 24.93 -3.94 -2.55
N ARG A 265 25.93 -3.08 -2.46
CA ARG A 265 27.13 -3.21 -3.30
C ARG A 265 27.67 -4.61 -3.03
N ARG A 266 27.68 -5.46 -4.07
CA ARG A 266 28.26 -6.80 -4.00
C ARG A 266 29.77 -6.67 -3.97
#